data_AF-A0A7Y4ZBF1-F1
#
_entry.id   AF-A0A7Y4ZBF1-F1
#
_cell.length_a   1.000
_cell.length_b   1.000
_cell.length_c   1.000
_cell.angle_alpha   90.00
_cell.angle_beta   90.00
_cell.angle_gamma   90.00
#
_symmetry.space_group_name_H-M   'P 1'
#
loop_
_entity.id
_entity.type
_entity.pdbx_description
1 polymer ?
#
loop_
_entity_poly.entity_id
_entity_poly.type
_entity_poly.pdbx_seq_one_letter_code
_entity_poly.pdbx_strand_id
1 'polypeptide(L)'
;MQILPLTGNHNRQNFDCGRAELNNWLRQVARQHQDKGLSKTFVAIQDKESTGICGFYALTLAEIDRCFLPDAYQKKLPQRIPGVRLGRLAVDLRYQNKGLGELLLVDAISR
;
A
#
# COMPACT_ATOMS: atom_id res chain seq x y z
N MET A 1 4.60 -4.27 -16.50
CA MET A 1 4.16 -4.00 -15.12
C MET A 1 4.58 -2.59 -14.75
N GLN A 2 3.63 -1.75 -14.35
CA GLN A 2 3.88 -0.38 -13.95
C GLN A 2 3.15 -0.07 -12.65
N ILE A 3 3.75 0.75 -11.79
CA ILE A 3 3.19 1.15 -10.49
C ILE A 3 2.82 2.63 -10.57
N LEU A 4 1.52 2.92 -10.40
CA LEU A 4 0.96 4.27 -10.55
C LEU A 4 0.08 4.63 -9.34
N PRO A 5 -0.18 5.92 -9.08
CA PRO A 5 -1.22 6.33 -8.13
C PRO A 5 -2.61 5.80 -8.52
N LEU A 6 -3.41 5.41 -7.53
CA LEU A 6 -4.79 4.96 -7.75
C LEU A 6 -5.64 6.13 -8.29
N THR A 7 -6.17 5.98 -9.49
CA THR A 7 -7.18 6.86 -10.12
C THR A 7 -8.55 6.19 -10.25
N GLY A 8 -9.58 6.95 -10.61
CA GLY A 8 -10.93 6.43 -10.86
C GLY A 8 -11.03 5.47 -12.06
N ASN A 9 -10.04 5.45 -12.95
CA ASN A 9 -10.03 4.61 -14.15
C ASN A 9 -9.67 3.15 -13.85
N HIS A 10 -9.14 2.84 -12.66
CA HIS A 10 -8.77 1.47 -12.31
C HIS A 10 -9.99 0.66 -11.86
N ASN A 11 -10.12 -0.55 -12.40
CA ASN A 11 -11.15 -1.50 -12.03
C ASN A 11 -10.78 -2.18 -10.70
N ARG A 12 -11.37 -1.68 -9.61
CA ARG A 12 -11.19 -2.20 -8.25
C ARG A 12 -12.09 -3.39 -7.93
N GLN A 13 -13.19 -3.56 -8.65
CA GLN A 13 -14.21 -4.57 -8.33
C GLN A 13 -13.71 -5.98 -8.60
N ASN A 14 -12.88 -6.14 -9.63
CA ASN A 14 -12.33 -7.43 -10.05
C ASN A 14 -11.03 -7.82 -9.33
N PHE A 15 -10.61 -7.05 -8.31
CA PHE A 15 -9.44 -7.37 -7.52
C PHE A 15 -9.79 -8.40 -6.44
N ASP A 16 -9.01 -9.47 -6.36
CA ASP A 16 -9.09 -10.45 -5.27
C ASP A 16 -7.70 -10.96 -4.86
N CYS A 17 -7.29 -10.68 -3.63
CA CYS A 17 -6.04 -11.20 -3.04
C CYS A 17 -6.24 -12.39 -2.07
N GLY A 18 -7.46 -12.93 -1.97
CA GLY A 18 -7.83 -13.97 -1.00
C GLY A 18 -8.14 -13.45 0.40
N ARG A 19 -8.02 -12.14 0.65
CA ARG A 19 -8.38 -11.49 1.92
C ARG A 19 -9.50 -10.47 1.70
N ALA A 20 -10.71 -10.80 2.14
CA ALA A 20 -11.90 -9.97 1.98
C ALA A 20 -11.71 -8.54 2.54
N GLU A 21 -11.03 -8.40 3.68
CA GLU A 21 -10.73 -7.10 4.29
C GLU A 21 -9.96 -6.16 3.33
N LEU A 22 -8.92 -6.67 2.67
CA LEU A 22 -8.09 -5.89 1.74
C LEU A 22 -8.84 -5.59 0.44
N ASN A 23 -9.59 -6.57 -0.07
CA ASN A 23 -10.41 -6.40 -1.26
C ASN A 23 -11.48 -5.32 -1.05
N ASN A 24 -12.22 -5.40 0.06
CA ASN A 24 -13.28 -4.46 0.39
C ASN A 24 -12.74 -3.05 0.63
N TRP A 25 -11.60 -2.95 1.33
CA TRP A 25 -10.96 -1.66 1.54
C TRP A 25 -10.54 -1.00 0.22
N LEU A 26 -9.95 -1.76 -0.73
CA LEU A 26 -9.58 -1.23 -2.04
C LEU A 26 -10.81 -0.72 -2.81
N ARG A 27 -11.89 -1.52 -2.82
CA ARG A 27 -13.14 -1.20 -3.55
C ARG A 27 -13.83 0.03 -3.00
N GLN A 28 -13.98 0.11 -1.67
CA GLN A 28 -14.89 1.06 -1.03
C GLN A 28 -14.17 2.26 -0.41
N VAL A 29 -12.94 2.10 0.09
CA VAL A 29 -12.32 3.06 1.01
C VAL A 29 -11.07 3.74 0.44
N ALA A 30 -10.23 3.01 -0.30
CA ALA A 30 -8.90 3.49 -0.73
C ALA A 30 -8.93 4.86 -1.41
N ARG A 31 -9.87 5.08 -2.33
CA ARG A 31 -10.00 6.35 -3.05
C ARG A 31 -10.46 7.49 -2.13
N GLN A 32 -11.42 7.22 -1.24
CA GLN A 32 -11.90 8.22 -0.28
C GLN A 32 -10.79 8.63 0.69
N HIS A 33 -9.97 7.69 1.15
CA HIS A 33 -8.82 8.01 1.99
C HIS A 33 -7.77 8.83 1.24
N GLN A 34 -7.54 8.56 -0.04
CA GLN A 34 -6.63 9.35 -0.86
C GLN A 34 -7.13 10.78 -1.09
N ASP A 35 -8.41 10.94 -1.43
CA ASP A 35 -8.99 12.26 -1.66
C ASP A 35 -9.03 13.10 -0.36
N LYS A 36 -9.13 12.45 0.81
CA LYS A 36 -9.04 13.10 2.15
C LYS A 36 -7.60 13.25 2.67
N GLY A 37 -6.58 12.84 1.92
CA GLY A 37 -5.18 12.90 2.35
C GLY A 37 -4.80 11.94 3.49
N LEU A 38 -5.65 10.96 3.81
CA LEU A 38 -5.41 9.98 4.88
C LEU A 38 -4.44 8.88 4.46
N SER A 39 -4.43 8.51 3.17
CA SER A 39 -3.50 7.51 2.63
C SER A 39 -3.22 7.75 1.15
N LYS A 40 -1.99 7.53 0.69
CA LYS A 40 -1.69 7.45 -0.75
C LYS A 40 -1.70 6.00 -1.19
N THR A 41 -2.52 5.66 -2.18
CA THR A 41 -2.63 4.28 -2.69
C THR A 41 -2.00 4.19 -4.08
N PHE A 42 -1.18 3.18 -4.30
CA PHE A 42 -0.55 2.89 -5.57
C PHE A 42 -0.95 1.49 -6.04
N VAL A 43 -1.11 1.33 -7.35
CA VAL A 43 -1.56 0.10 -7.99
C VAL A 43 -0.55 -0.35 -9.04
N ALA A 44 -0.34 -1.66 -9.12
CA ALA A 44 0.36 -2.29 -10.22
C ALA A 44 -0.64 -2.70 -11.31
N ILE A 45 -0.34 -2.31 -12.54
CA ILE A 45 -1.09 -2.69 -13.75
C ILE A 45 -0.13 -3.30 -14.77
N GLN A 46 -0.62 -4.17 -15.65
CA GLN A 46 0.22 -4.78 -16.70
C GLN A 46 0.82 -3.71 -17.61
N ASP A 47 -0.05 -2.86 -18.16
CA ASP A 47 0.25 -1.83 -19.17
C ASP A 47 -0.55 -0.55 -18.87
N LYS A 48 -0.14 0.62 -19.40
CA LYS A 48 -0.78 1.93 -19.11
C LYS A 48 -2.28 2.00 -19.45
N GLU A 49 -2.70 1.26 -20.47
CA GLU A 49 -4.10 1.23 -20.89
C GLU A 49 -4.95 0.22 -20.10
N SER A 50 -4.29 -0.63 -19.30
CA SER A 50 -4.99 -1.63 -18.50
C SER A 50 -5.61 -0.99 -17.27
N THR A 51 -6.91 -1.22 -17.09
CA THR A 51 -7.63 -0.85 -15.87
C THR A 51 -7.50 -1.92 -14.78
N GLY A 52 -6.95 -3.09 -15.10
CA GLY A 52 -6.87 -4.24 -14.22
C GLY A 52 -5.76 -4.11 -13.18
N ILE A 53 -6.14 -4.14 -11.89
CA ILE A 53 -5.19 -4.07 -10.77
C ILE A 53 -4.61 -5.47 -10.52
N CYS A 54 -3.29 -5.59 -10.66
CA CYS A 54 -2.54 -6.83 -10.37
C CYS A 54 -2.08 -6.89 -8.90
N GLY A 55 -1.97 -5.74 -8.25
CA GLY A 55 -1.57 -5.59 -6.87
C GLY A 55 -1.64 -4.13 -6.44
N PHE A 56 -1.61 -3.86 -5.15
CA PHE A 56 -1.62 -2.49 -4.63
C PHE A 56 -0.91 -2.40 -3.29
N TYR A 57 -0.53 -1.18 -2.93
CA TYR A 57 -0.19 -0.84 -1.55
C TYR A 57 -0.68 0.56 -1.18
N ALA A 58 -0.78 0.82 0.12
CA ALA A 58 -1.19 2.11 0.66
C ALA A 58 -0.23 2.58 1.75
N LEU A 59 0.24 3.83 1.62
CA LEU A 59 1.10 4.51 2.57
C LEU A 59 0.30 5.53 3.37
N THR A 60 0.53 5.57 4.69
CA THR A 60 -0.04 6.57 5.59
C THR A 60 1.06 7.21 6.42
N LEU A 61 0.92 8.49 6.74
CA LEU A 61 1.76 9.12 7.75
C LEU A 61 1.51 8.45 9.11
N ALA A 62 2.57 8.23 9.87
CA ALA A 62 2.50 7.63 11.19
C ALA A 62 3.53 8.24 12.12
N GLU A 63 3.26 8.13 13.42
CA GLU A 63 4.24 8.36 14.47
C GLU A 63 4.37 7.09 15.31
N ILE A 64 5.59 6.76 15.70
CA ILE A 64 5.89 5.63 16.57
C ILE A 64 6.34 6.19 17.92
N ASP A 65 5.71 5.74 19.01
CA ASP A 65 6.22 6.03 20.34
C ASP A 65 7.49 5.22 20.57
N ARG A 66 8.52 5.91 21.06
CA ARG A 66 9.83 5.34 21.35
C ARG A 66 9.77 4.12 22.26
N CYS A 67 8.76 4.01 23.14
CA CYS A 67 8.60 2.85 24.01
C CYS A 67 8.37 1.53 23.26
N PHE A 68 7.93 1.57 22.00
CA PHE A 68 7.75 0.39 21.16
C PHE A 68 9.02 -0.03 20.40
N LEU A 69 10.12 0.73 20.52
CA LEU A 69 11.39 0.38 19.86
C LEU A 69 12.25 -0.54 20.72
N PRO A 70 13.12 -1.35 20.10
CA PRO A 70 14.16 -2.09 20.83
C PRO A 70 15.04 -1.13 21.65
N ASP A 71 15.48 -1.58 22.84
CA ASP A 71 16.25 -0.76 23.81
C ASP A 71 17.46 -0.04 23.20
N ALA A 72 18.11 -0.66 22.22
CA ALA A 72 19.25 -0.09 21.49
C ALA A 72 18.95 1.26 20.82
N TYR A 73 17.70 1.50 20.44
CA TYR A 73 17.24 2.72 19.76
C TYR A 73 16.55 3.71 20.70
N GLN A 74 16.06 3.26 21.85
CA GLN A 74 15.30 4.10 22.79
C GLN A 74 16.11 5.27 23.37
N LYS A 75 17.42 5.11 23.56
CA LYS A 75 18.24 6.18 24.16
C LYS A 75 18.68 7.26 23.16
N LYS A 76 18.54 7.02 21.86
CA LYS A 76 19.09 7.87 20.79
C LYS A 76 18.05 8.67 20.02
N LEU A 77 16.75 8.42 20.27
CA LEU A 77 15.66 8.96 19.47
C LEU A 77 14.67 9.77 20.32
N PRO A 78 13.94 10.73 19.70
CA PRO A 78 12.88 11.49 20.36
C PRO A 78 11.72 10.59 20.79
N GLN A 79 10.87 11.07 21.70
CA GLN A 79 9.73 10.30 22.22
C GLN A 79 8.73 9.91 21.13
N ARG A 80 8.49 10.79 20.15
CA ARG A 80 7.69 10.52 18.96
C ARG A 80 8.58 10.53 17.73
N ILE A 81 8.52 9.44 16.98
CA ILE A 81 9.37 9.25 15.80
C ILE A 81 8.47 9.30 14.57
N PRO A 82 8.67 10.29 13.67
CA PRO A 82 7.90 10.36 12.44
C PRO A 82 8.25 9.20 11.52
N GLY A 83 7.27 8.69 10.81
CA GLY A 83 7.46 7.62 9.86
C GLY A 83 6.35 7.50 8.84
N VAL A 84 6.54 6.58 7.91
CA VAL A 84 5.52 6.18 6.94
C VAL A 84 5.16 4.74 7.24
N ARG A 85 3.87 4.49 7.44
CA ARG A 85 3.34 3.15 7.62
C ARG A 85 2.91 2.60 6.27
N LEU A 86 3.46 1.43 5.92
CA LEU A 86 2.88 0.56 4.91
C LEU A 86 1.61 -0.07 5.48
N GLY A 87 0.49 0.62 5.30
CA GLY A 87 -0.77 0.24 5.93
C GLY A 87 -1.37 -1.02 5.32
N ARG A 88 -1.24 -1.17 4.00
CA ARG A 88 -1.78 -2.29 3.23
C ARG A 88 -0.84 -2.63 2.07
N LEU A 89 -0.69 -3.91 1.81
CA LEU A 89 0.02 -4.46 0.65
C LEU A 89 -0.72 -5.74 0.24
N ALA A 90 -1.07 -5.86 -1.03
CA ALA A 90 -1.79 -7.02 -1.55
C ALA A 90 -1.45 -7.27 -3.01
N VAL A 91 -1.46 -8.54 -3.40
CA VAL A 91 -1.31 -9.00 -4.78
C VAL A 91 -2.52 -9.84 -5.14
N ASP A 92 -3.12 -9.58 -6.30
CA ASP A 92 -4.26 -10.34 -6.80
C ASP A 92 -3.85 -11.81 -7.04
N LEU A 93 -4.76 -12.75 -6.73
CA LEU A 93 -4.52 -14.20 -6.77
C LEU A 93 -3.91 -14.66 -8.11
N ARG A 94 -4.30 -14.04 -9.22
CA ARG A 94 -3.78 -14.37 -10.57
C ARG A 94 -2.28 -14.03 -10.75
N TYR A 95 -1.73 -13.21 -9.86
CA TYR A 95 -0.38 -12.63 -9.94
C TYR A 95 0.50 -12.95 -8.72
N GLN A 96 0.00 -13.72 -7.76
CA GLN A 96 0.80 -14.16 -6.61
C GLN A 96 1.92 -15.11 -7.04
N ASN A 97 2.98 -15.20 -6.22
CA ASN A 97 4.16 -16.04 -6.44
C ASN A 97 4.96 -15.74 -7.73
N LYS A 98 4.81 -14.52 -8.27
CA LYS A 98 5.55 -14.03 -9.46
C LYS A 98 6.48 -12.85 -9.15
N GLY A 99 6.86 -12.67 -7.88
CA GLY A 99 7.71 -11.54 -7.43
C GLY A 99 7.03 -10.17 -7.35
N LEU A 100 5.73 -10.06 -7.70
CA LEU A 100 5.03 -8.77 -7.71
C LEU A 100 4.92 -8.13 -6.32
N GLY A 101 4.76 -8.92 -5.26
CA GLY A 101 4.70 -8.39 -3.89
C GLY A 101 6.00 -7.72 -3.45
N GLU A 102 7.14 -8.31 -3.84
CA GLU A 102 8.47 -7.75 -3.60
C GLU A 102 8.66 -6.45 -4.38
N LEU A 103 8.30 -6.45 -5.68
CA LEU A 103 8.36 -5.24 -6.51
C LEU A 103 7.55 -4.08 -5.90
N LEU A 104 6.34 -4.36 -5.43
CA LEU A 104 5.49 -3.36 -4.75
C LEU A 104 6.11 -2.87 -3.44
N LEU A 105 6.75 -3.76 -2.66
CA LEU A 105 7.41 -3.39 -1.41
C LEU A 105 8.63 -2.50 -1.65
N VAL A 106 9.47 -2.85 -2.62
CA VAL A 106 10.64 -2.05 -3.00
C VAL A 106 10.24 -0.66 -3.50
N ASP A 107 9.19 -0.59 -4.34
CA ASP A 107 8.64 0.70 -4.77
C ASP A 107 8.12 1.51 -3.58
N ALA A 108 7.41 0.87 -2.64
CA ALA A 108 6.89 1.53 -1.44
C ALA A 108 8.01 2.10 -0.52
N ILE A 109 9.14 1.40 -0.40
CA ILE A 109 10.31 1.85 0.37
C ILE A 109 11.03 3.03 -0.33
N SER A 110 10.98 3.08 -1.66
CA SER A 110 11.68 4.08 -2.47
C SER A 110 10.94 5.42 -2.58
N ARG A 111 9.85 5.62 -1.81
CA ARG A 111 8.95 6.77 -1.90
C ARG A 111 9.00 7.71 -0.69
#